data_AF-A0A925J7U8-F1
#
_entry.id   AF-A0A925J7U8-F1
#
_cell.length_a   1.000
_cell.length_b   1.000
_cell.length_c   1.000
_cell.angle_alpha   90.00
_cell.angle_beta   90.00
_cell.angle_gamma   90.00
#
_symmetry.space_group_name_H-M   'P 1'
#
loop_
_entity.id
_entity.type
_entity.pdbx_description
1 polymer ?
#
loop_
_entity_poly.entity_id
_entity_poly.type
_entity_poly.pdbx_seq_one_letter_code
_entity_poly.pdbx_strand_id
1 'polypeptide(L)'
;IAGVNGIDSMTFCFNVSITRLGAPNAFPVKIVLDFGTGCTGNDGRIRKGKVITVYTNRLVIPGAKATTTFDGYAVNGIQVEGTHIIENTSTANNLRFRKQVVGAKLTKPNGNYIQWSCDKTLTQTDGLGTPYWPFDDVLEISGQASGATKRDNNFFQWSHIISKPLVKKFSCRWLTKGEVTIQRSNRNVGYLDFGNGTCDNKATVTVNNVTVEITLN
;
A
#
# COMPACT_ATOMS: atom_id res chain seq x y z
N ILE A 1 12.08 30.22 -19.16
CA ILE A 1 11.72 30.84 -17.87
C ILE A 1 12.61 30.21 -16.81
N ALA A 2 13.67 30.92 -16.45
CA ALA A 2 14.47 30.62 -15.27
C ALA A 2 13.73 31.12 -14.03
N GLY A 3 13.95 30.46 -12.89
CA GLY A 3 13.60 30.99 -11.57
C GLY A 3 12.35 30.38 -10.93
N VAL A 4 12.56 29.30 -10.19
CA VAL A 4 12.05 29.19 -8.81
C VAL A 4 13.16 28.51 -7.99
N ASN A 5 14.15 29.31 -7.58
CA ASN A 5 14.98 28.97 -6.42
C ASN A 5 14.19 29.39 -5.19
N GLY A 6 13.86 28.43 -4.33
CA GLY A 6 13.28 28.72 -3.01
C GLY A 6 12.00 27.94 -2.69
N ILE A 7 12.13 26.62 -2.52
CA ILE A 7 11.35 25.89 -1.51
C ILE A 7 12.34 24.92 -0.84
N ASP A 8 12.84 25.35 0.31
CA ASP A 8 13.43 24.54 1.38
C ASP A 8 14.33 23.38 0.92
N SER A 9 15.60 23.66 0.64
CA SER A 9 16.62 22.67 0.33
C SER A 9 17.04 21.90 1.57
N MET A 10 16.12 21.12 2.13
CA MET A 10 16.51 20.00 2.98
C MET A 10 17.15 18.99 2.04
N THR A 11 18.48 18.82 2.13
CA THR A 11 19.22 17.91 1.25
C THR A 11 18.70 16.49 1.45
N PHE A 12 17.75 16.09 0.61
CA PHE A 12 17.32 14.70 0.53
C PHE A 12 18.57 13.87 0.20
N CYS A 13 18.94 12.92 1.05
CA CYS A 13 20.11 12.06 0.80
C CYS A 13 19.87 10.98 -0.26
N PHE A 14 18.90 11.18 -1.14
CA PHE A 14 18.62 10.34 -2.30
C PHE A 14 18.58 11.19 -3.57
N ASN A 15 18.98 10.61 -4.69
CA ASN A 15 18.86 11.23 -5.99
C ASN A 15 17.51 10.88 -6.62
N VAL A 16 16.88 11.85 -7.27
CA VAL A 16 15.68 11.63 -8.08
C VAL A 16 16.06 11.72 -9.54
N SER A 17 15.74 10.68 -10.32
CA SER A 17 15.82 10.74 -11.78
C SER A 17 14.46 10.50 -12.41
N ILE A 18 14.17 11.28 -13.46
CA ILE A 18 12.93 11.19 -14.23
C ILE A 18 13.31 10.99 -15.69
N THR A 19 12.86 9.88 -16.28
CA THR A 19 13.14 9.53 -17.68
C THR A 19 11.83 9.35 -18.42
N ARG A 20 11.62 10.11 -19.51
CA ARG A 20 10.51 9.86 -20.44
C ARG A 20 10.86 8.67 -21.31
N LEU A 21 10.17 7.57 -21.12
CA LEU A 21 10.39 6.33 -21.88
C LEU A 21 9.75 6.40 -23.27
N GLY A 22 8.71 7.24 -23.45
CA GLY A 22 7.96 7.40 -24.70
C GLY A 22 8.28 8.66 -25.49
N ALA A 23 9.47 9.26 -25.34
CA ALA A 23 9.80 10.53 -25.99
C ALA A 23 9.50 10.50 -27.51
N PRO A 24 8.91 11.56 -28.10
CA PRO A 24 8.69 12.90 -27.51
C PRO A 24 7.45 13.00 -26.60
N ASN A 25 6.65 11.93 -26.46
CA ASN A 25 5.46 11.96 -25.60
C ASN A 25 5.84 12.12 -24.12
N ALA A 26 4.92 12.70 -23.36
CA ALA A 26 5.12 12.93 -21.92
C ALA A 26 5.16 11.62 -21.11
N PHE A 27 4.50 10.57 -21.60
CA PHE A 27 4.40 9.25 -20.97
C PHE A 27 4.68 8.14 -21.98
N PRO A 28 5.07 6.93 -21.53
CA PRO A 28 5.35 6.54 -20.13
C PRO A 28 6.56 7.28 -19.53
N VAL A 29 6.54 7.47 -18.21
CA VAL A 29 7.64 8.10 -17.45
C VAL A 29 8.12 7.16 -16.36
N LYS A 30 9.43 7.03 -16.23
CA LYS A 30 10.12 6.30 -15.16
C LYS A 30 10.66 7.30 -14.14
N ILE A 31 10.31 7.12 -12.89
CA ILE A 31 10.83 7.87 -11.75
C ILE A 31 11.64 6.91 -10.88
N VAL A 32 12.88 7.28 -10.57
CA VAL A 32 13.76 6.50 -9.69
C VAL A 32 14.16 7.36 -8.50
N LEU A 33 13.90 6.84 -7.30
CA LEU A 33 14.47 7.34 -6.06
C LEU A 33 15.68 6.46 -5.72
N ASP A 34 16.88 7.01 -5.77
CA ASP A 34 18.14 6.30 -5.55
C ASP A 34 18.81 6.74 -4.25
N PHE A 35 18.77 5.86 -3.25
CA PHE A 35 19.35 6.07 -1.92
C PHE A 35 20.82 5.64 -1.84
N GLY A 36 21.44 5.24 -2.96
CA GLY A 36 22.82 4.78 -3.00
C GLY A 36 23.10 3.63 -2.03
N THR A 37 24.20 3.73 -1.29
CA THR A 37 24.60 2.72 -0.29
C THR A 37 23.97 2.92 1.09
N GLY A 38 23.36 4.08 1.35
CA GLY A 38 22.78 4.43 2.65
C GLY A 38 22.44 5.92 2.76
N CYS A 39 21.22 6.21 3.18
CA CYS A 39 20.66 7.55 3.35
C CYS A 39 19.74 7.56 4.57
N THR A 40 20.11 8.31 5.60
CA THR A 40 19.28 8.52 6.79
C THR A 40 18.24 9.60 6.49
N GLY A 41 16.98 9.21 6.41
CA GLY A 41 15.87 10.15 6.26
C GLY A 41 15.54 10.88 7.57
N ASN A 42 14.75 11.94 7.48
CA ASN A 42 14.31 12.73 8.63
C ASN A 42 13.46 11.94 9.64
N ASP A 43 12.93 10.80 9.23
CA ASP A 43 12.22 9.86 10.09
C ASP A 43 13.17 8.93 10.87
N GLY A 44 14.48 9.19 10.84
CA GLY A 44 15.53 8.42 11.48
C GLY A 44 15.79 7.05 10.83
N ARG A 45 15.14 6.75 9.70
CA ARG A 45 15.30 5.46 9.01
C ARG A 45 16.39 5.55 7.94
N ILE A 46 17.25 4.54 7.91
CA ILE A 46 18.30 4.38 6.90
C ILE A 46 17.73 3.62 5.71
N ARG A 47 17.80 4.23 4.53
CA ARG A 47 17.37 3.65 3.25
C ARG A 47 18.58 3.45 2.35
N LYS A 48 18.61 2.37 1.58
CA LYS A 48 19.64 2.13 0.53
C LYS A 48 18.98 1.50 -0.69
N GLY A 49 19.67 1.49 -1.83
CA GLY A 49 19.14 0.96 -3.08
C GLY A 49 18.10 1.89 -3.71
N LYS A 50 17.23 1.36 -4.57
CA LYS A 50 16.35 2.17 -5.43
C LYS A 50 14.89 1.74 -5.36
N VAL A 51 14.02 2.75 -5.37
CA VAL A 51 12.58 2.58 -5.63
C VAL A 51 12.32 3.10 -7.04
N ILE A 52 11.77 2.26 -7.91
CA ILE A 52 11.58 2.55 -9.33
C ILE A 52 10.09 2.47 -9.64
N THR A 53 9.48 3.58 -10.03
CA THR A 53 8.07 3.64 -10.44
C THR A 53 7.95 4.05 -11.91
N VAL A 54 7.21 3.26 -12.69
CA VAL A 54 6.84 3.60 -14.07
C VAL A 54 5.36 3.96 -14.11
N TYR A 55 5.07 5.16 -14.62
CA TYR A 55 3.72 5.62 -14.89
C TYR A 55 3.42 5.49 -16.38
N THR A 56 2.29 4.86 -16.73
CA THR A 56 1.84 4.77 -18.13
C THR A 56 1.13 6.04 -18.60
N ASN A 57 0.53 6.80 -17.66
CA ASN A 57 -0.05 8.12 -17.85
C ASN A 57 -0.15 8.82 -16.48
N ARG A 58 -0.71 10.03 -16.40
CA ARG A 58 -1.11 10.63 -15.11
C ARG A 58 -2.12 9.70 -14.45
N LEU A 59 -1.91 9.36 -13.17
CA LEU A 59 -2.71 8.34 -12.47
C LEU A 59 -4.19 8.76 -12.29
N VAL A 60 -4.52 10.03 -12.49
CA VAL A 60 -5.91 10.53 -12.51
C VAL A 60 -6.69 10.11 -13.76
N ILE A 61 -6.00 9.67 -14.83
CA ILE A 61 -6.64 9.23 -16.08
C ILE A 61 -7.07 7.77 -15.94
N PRO A 62 -8.34 7.42 -16.23
CA PRO A 62 -8.78 6.02 -16.28
C PRO A 62 -7.88 5.16 -17.19
N GLY A 63 -7.54 3.95 -16.73
CA GLY A 63 -6.62 3.03 -17.40
C GLY A 63 -5.12 3.31 -17.14
N ALA A 64 -4.78 4.43 -16.51
CA ALA A 64 -3.40 4.73 -16.13
C ALA A 64 -2.91 3.78 -15.02
N LYS A 65 -1.64 3.39 -15.10
CA LYS A 65 -0.97 2.50 -14.15
C LYS A 65 0.28 3.15 -13.59
N ALA A 66 0.52 2.95 -12.31
CA ALA A 66 1.80 3.17 -11.64
C ALA A 66 2.33 1.80 -11.17
N THR A 67 3.45 1.37 -11.75
CA THR A 67 4.11 0.11 -11.40
C THR A 67 5.42 0.39 -10.69
N THR A 68 5.51 0.02 -9.43
CA THR A 68 6.68 0.19 -8.57
C THR A 68 7.41 -1.13 -8.36
N THR A 69 8.72 -1.09 -8.50
CA THR A 69 9.66 -2.19 -8.27
C THR A 69 10.85 -1.69 -7.43
N PHE A 70 11.66 -2.61 -6.94
CA PHE A 70 12.76 -2.33 -6.01
C PHE A 70 14.05 -2.94 -6.54
N ASP A 71 15.13 -2.16 -6.53
CA ASP A 71 16.48 -2.62 -6.90
C ASP A 71 17.42 -2.42 -5.71
N GLY A 72 17.75 -3.52 -5.03
CA GLY A 72 18.56 -3.50 -3.80
C GLY A 72 17.97 -2.69 -2.65
N TYR A 73 16.68 -2.32 -2.71
CA TYR A 73 16.08 -1.42 -1.73
C TYR A 73 15.95 -2.06 -0.35
N ALA A 74 16.36 -1.33 0.68
CA ALA A 74 16.18 -1.76 2.06
C ALA A 74 15.95 -0.58 2.99
N VAL A 75 15.20 -0.81 4.07
CA VAL A 75 14.95 0.17 5.14
C VAL A 75 15.38 -0.42 6.47
N ASN A 76 16.32 0.21 7.17
CA ASN A 76 16.92 -0.30 8.41
C ASN A 76 17.39 -1.76 8.29
N GLY A 77 18.00 -2.09 7.14
CA GLY A 77 18.46 -3.45 6.83
C GLY A 77 17.37 -4.45 6.44
N ILE A 78 16.08 -4.07 6.48
CA ILE A 78 14.98 -4.90 5.97
C ILE A 78 14.92 -4.75 4.45
N GLN A 79 15.26 -5.82 3.74
CA GLN A 79 15.18 -5.87 2.27
C GLN A 79 13.73 -5.84 1.82
N VAL A 80 13.45 -5.07 0.78
CA VAL A 80 12.12 -4.88 0.21
C VAL A 80 12.11 -5.39 -1.23
N GLU A 81 11.21 -6.31 -1.53
CA GLU A 81 11.10 -6.96 -2.83
C GLU A 81 9.64 -7.01 -3.30
N GLY A 82 9.45 -7.32 -4.59
CA GLY A 82 8.15 -7.49 -5.25
C GLY A 82 7.74 -6.32 -6.13
N THR A 83 6.54 -6.43 -6.68
CA THR A 83 5.97 -5.46 -7.62
C THR A 83 4.65 -4.92 -7.08
N HIS A 84 4.53 -3.59 -6.99
CA HIS A 84 3.31 -2.91 -6.58
C HIS A 84 2.71 -2.20 -7.79
N ILE A 85 1.42 -2.45 -8.08
CA ILE A 85 0.71 -1.85 -9.21
C ILE A 85 -0.52 -1.15 -8.67
N ILE A 86 -0.66 0.13 -9.01
CA ILE A 86 -1.90 0.88 -8.85
C ILE A 86 -2.43 1.20 -10.24
N GLU A 87 -3.66 0.80 -10.52
CA GLU A 87 -4.38 1.09 -11.76
C GLU A 87 -5.59 1.94 -11.43
N ASN A 88 -5.77 3.04 -12.15
CA ASN A 88 -7.02 3.79 -12.12
C ASN A 88 -8.05 3.03 -12.95
N THR A 89 -9.08 2.50 -12.29
CA THR A 89 -10.18 1.76 -12.92
C THR A 89 -11.49 2.53 -12.85
N SER A 90 -11.40 3.85 -12.71
CA SER A 90 -12.56 4.73 -12.56
C SER A 90 -13.44 4.73 -13.81
N THR A 91 -14.73 4.96 -13.58
CA THR A 91 -15.71 5.31 -14.62
C THR A 91 -16.20 6.73 -14.39
N ALA A 92 -17.06 7.26 -15.26
CA ALA A 92 -17.49 8.67 -15.22
C ALA A 92 -17.97 9.15 -13.83
N ASN A 93 -18.67 8.29 -13.08
CA ASN A 93 -19.27 8.64 -11.80
C ASN A 93 -18.71 7.82 -10.63
N ASN A 94 -17.59 7.12 -10.82
CA ASN A 94 -17.07 6.21 -9.81
C ASN A 94 -15.55 6.25 -9.82
N LEU A 95 -14.96 6.93 -8.84
CA LEU A 95 -13.51 6.93 -8.63
C LEU A 95 -13.10 5.60 -8.01
N ARG A 96 -12.30 4.85 -8.76
CA ARG A 96 -11.88 3.50 -8.38
C ARG A 96 -10.41 3.27 -8.72
N PHE A 97 -9.71 2.62 -7.80
CA PHE A 97 -8.36 2.16 -8.01
C PHE A 97 -8.25 0.66 -7.72
N ARG A 98 -7.59 -0.07 -8.62
CA ARG A 98 -7.16 -1.43 -8.34
C ARG A 98 -5.71 -1.40 -7.85
N LYS A 99 -5.46 -1.99 -6.69
CA LYS A 99 -4.14 -2.21 -6.14
C LYS A 99 -3.79 -3.69 -6.25
N GLN A 100 -2.74 -3.99 -7.00
CA GLN A 100 -2.14 -5.32 -7.04
C GLN A 100 -0.76 -5.29 -6.42
N VAL A 101 -0.44 -6.33 -5.66
CA VAL A 101 0.91 -6.60 -5.16
C VAL A 101 1.27 -8.01 -5.57
N VAL A 102 2.41 -8.16 -6.22
CA VAL A 102 2.89 -9.44 -6.73
C VAL A 102 4.22 -9.77 -6.08
N GLY A 103 4.24 -10.87 -5.31
CA GLY A 103 5.46 -11.43 -4.73
C GLY A 103 6.20 -10.46 -3.80
N ALA A 104 5.47 -9.60 -3.08
CA ALA A 104 6.11 -8.73 -2.11
C ALA A 104 6.77 -9.55 -1.02
N LYS A 105 7.96 -9.13 -0.59
CA LYS A 105 8.70 -9.77 0.49
C LYS A 105 9.50 -8.75 1.26
N LEU A 106 9.40 -8.83 2.58
CA LEU A 106 10.21 -8.06 3.52
C LEU A 106 11.11 -9.02 4.29
N THR A 107 12.40 -8.99 4.03
CA THR A 107 13.39 -9.90 4.63
C THR A 107 14.25 -9.16 5.64
N LYS A 108 14.26 -9.62 6.90
CA LYS A 108 15.10 -9.08 7.98
C LYS A 108 16.52 -9.65 7.89
N PRO A 109 17.53 -8.98 8.48
CA PRO A 109 18.92 -9.47 8.49
C PRO A 109 19.10 -10.88 9.08
N ASN A 110 18.25 -11.27 10.04
CA ASN A 110 18.28 -12.60 10.64
C ASN A 110 17.61 -13.69 9.78
N GLY A 111 17.18 -13.38 8.55
CA GLY A 111 16.55 -14.32 7.63
C GLY A 111 15.05 -14.59 7.90
N ASN A 112 14.44 -13.90 8.87
CA ASN A 112 12.98 -13.89 9.04
C ASN A 112 12.34 -13.01 7.98
N TYR A 113 11.18 -13.41 7.47
CA TYR A 113 10.51 -12.63 6.43
C TYR A 113 8.99 -12.73 6.51
N ILE A 114 8.34 -11.74 5.93
CA ILE A 114 6.94 -11.82 5.51
C ILE A 114 6.88 -11.66 3.99
N GLN A 115 6.01 -12.41 3.33
CA GLN A 115 5.76 -12.26 1.90
C GLN A 115 4.26 -12.29 1.63
N TRP A 116 3.81 -11.57 0.62
CA TRP A 116 2.41 -11.55 0.22
C TRP A 116 2.20 -11.12 -1.23
N SER A 117 1.04 -11.51 -1.75
CA SER A 117 0.45 -10.94 -2.96
C SER A 117 -0.99 -10.51 -2.62
N CYS A 118 -1.47 -9.44 -3.25
CA CYS A 118 -2.85 -9.01 -3.08
C CYS A 118 -3.46 -8.50 -4.37
N ASP A 119 -4.78 -8.56 -4.43
CA ASP A 119 -5.60 -7.90 -5.44
C ASP A 119 -6.78 -7.24 -4.72
N LYS A 120 -6.74 -5.91 -4.65
CA LYS A 120 -7.72 -5.12 -3.91
C LYS A 120 -8.26 -4.01 -4.78
N THR A 121 -9.54 -3.72 -4.58
CA THR A 121 -10.20 -2.55 -5.15
C THR A 121 -10.43 -1.54 -4.05
N LEU A 122 -10.14 -0.28 -4.33
CA LEU A 122 -10.54 0.88 -3.55
C LEU A 122 -11.58 1.64 -4.37
N THR A 123 -12.73 1.91 -3.78
CA THR A 123 -13.84 2.66 -4.40
C THR A 123 -14.16 3.85 -3.52
N GLN A 124 -14.17 5.06 -4.07
CA GLN A 124 -14.64 6.23 -3.32
C GLN A 124 -16.16 6.28 -3.33
N THR A 125 -16.76 6.26 -2.15
CA THR A 125 -18.21 6.24 -1.95
C THR A 125 -18.77 7.56 -1.43
N ASP A 126 -17.91 8.47 -0.95
CA ASP A 126 -18.29 9.82 -0.53
C ASP A 126 -17.15 10.83 -0.79
N GLY A 127 -17.45 12.12 -0.84
CA GLY A 127 -16.48 13.21 -1.08
C GLY A 127 -16.19 13.53 -2.57
N LEU A 128 -16.83 12.84 -3.52
CA LEU A 128 -16.59 13.06 -4.96
C LEU A 128 -16.95 14.49 -5.44
N GLY A 129 -17.86 15.16 -4.75
CA GLY A 129 -18.27 16.54 -5.07
C GLY A 129 -17.27 17.62 -4.61
N THR A 130 -16.29 17.24 -3.80
CA THR A 130 -15.36 18.14 -3.10
C THR A 130 -13.91 17.72 -3.36
N PRO A 131 -13.47 17.62 -4.63
CA PRO A 131 -12.19 16.99 -5.01
C PRO A 131 -10.92 17.67 -4.45
N TYR A 132 -11.03 18.88 -3.91
CA TYR A 132 -9.95 19.62 -3.27
C TYR A 132 -9.99 19.55 -1.74
N TRP A 133 -10.96 18.83 -1.17
CA TRP A 133 -11.19 18.71 0.26
C TRP A 133 -11.30 17.23 0.65
N PRO A 134 -10.18 16.49 0.75
CA PRO A 134 -10.22 15.05 0.95
C PRO A 134 -10.72 14.61 2.34
N PHE A 135 -10.96 15.54 3.27
CA PHE A 135 -11.34 15.21 4.65
C PHE A 135 -12.72 14.58 4.79
N ASP A 136 -13.61 14.77 3.81
CA ASP A 136 -14.92 14.12 3.74
C ASP A 136 -14.91 12.80 2.96
N ASP A 137 -13.78 12.43 2.34
CA ASP A 137 -13.68 11.22 1.53
C ASP A 137 -13.94 9.95 2.35
N VAL A 138 -14.76 9.07 1.78
CA VAL A 138 -14.97 7.71 2.27
C VAL A 138 -14.58 6.73 1.17
N LEU A 139 -13.70 5.78 1.53
CA LEU A 139 -13.26 4.71 0.64
C LEU A 139 -13.76 3.36 1.15
N GLU A 140 -14.31 2.57 0.23
CA GLU A 140 -14.55 1.14 0.44
C GLU A 140 -13.42 0.32 -0.17
N ILE A 141 -12.98 -0.71 0.56
CA ILE A 141 -11.92 -1.61 0.14
C ILE A 141 -12.48 -3.03 0.05
N SER A 142 -12.30 -3.68 -1.08
CA SER A 142 -12.65 -5.09 -1.30
C SER A 142 -11.49 -5.86 -1.93
N GLY A 143 -11.59 -7.19 -1.93
CA GLY A 143 -10.60 -8.07 -2.52
C GLY A 143 -9.91 -8.98 -1.51
N GLN A 144 -8.72 -9.46 -1.86
CA GLN A 144 -8.08 -10.56 -1.16
C GLN A 144 -6.56 -10.42 -1.15
N ALA A 145 -5.92 -11.17 -0.26
CA ALA A 145 -4.48 -11.36 -0.27
C ALA A 145 -4.10 -12.75 0.25
N SER A 146 -2.92 -13.19 -0.11
CA SER A 146 -2.31 -14.39 0.46
C SER A 146 -0.83 -14.18 0.65
N GLY A 147 -0.23 -14.98 1.51
CA GLY A 147 1.15 -14.79 1.88
C GLY A 147 1.69 -15.87 2.80
N ALA A 148 2.91 -15.63 3.26
CA ALA A 148 3.57 -16.46 4.23
C ALA A 148 4.44 -15.64 5.18
N THR A 149 4.65 -16.17 6.37
CA THR A 149 5.53 -15.60 7.40
C THR A 149 6.52 -16.68 7.81
N LYS A 150 7.81 -16.37 7.73
CA LYS A 150 8.88 -17.15 8.35
C LYS A 150 9.37 -16.45 9.60
N ARG A 151 9.35 -17.17 10.73
CA ARG A 151 9.90 -16.74 12.01
C ARG A 151 10.74 -17.88 12.58
N ASP A 152 12.06 -17.72 12.49
CA ASP A 152 13.06 -18.69 12.90
C ASP A 152 12.80 -20.02 12.18
N ASN A 153 12.52 -21.10 12.92
CA ASN A 153 12.18 -22.41 12.36
C ASN A 153 10.69 -22.56 11.97
N ASN A 154 9.86 -21.54 12.23
CA ASN A 154 8.44 -21.59 11.95
C ASN A 154 8.11 -20.97 10.60
N PHE A 155 7.25 -21.65 9.84
CA PHE A 155 6.71 -21.16 8.58
C PHE A 155 5.19 -21.31 8.56
N PHE A 156 4.48 -20.22 8.26
CA PHE A 156 3.02 -20.22 8.20
C PHE A 156 2.54 -19.52 6.93
N GLN A 157 1.63 -20.17 6.22
CA GLN A 157 0.90 -19.58 5.12
C GLN A 157 -0.44 -19.04 5.60
N TRP A 158 -0.88 -17.95 4.99
CA TRP A 158 -2.16 -17.34 5.27
C TRP A 158 -2.79 -16.82 3.99
N SER A 159 -4.11 -16.73 4.00
CA SER A 159 -4.90 -16.00 3.03
C SER A 159 -5.97 -15.21 3.76
N HIS A 160 -6.43 -14.13 3.14
CA HIS A 160 -7.62 -13.44 3.58
C HIS A 160 -8.46 -12.97 2.41
N ILE A 161 -9.76 -12.95 2.63
CA ILE A 161 -10.75 -12.31 1.77
C ILE A 161 -11.51 -11.27 2.60
N ILE A 162 -11.74 -10.11 2.02
CA ILE A 162 -12.61 -9.10 2.61
C ILE A 162 -14.05 -9.57 2.36
N SER A 163 -14.69 -10.17 3.37
CA SER A 163 -16.05 -10.73 3.30
C SER A 163 -17.13 -9.64 3.33
N LYS A 164 -16.86 -8.52 3.99
CA LYS A 164 -17.66 -7.29 3.93
C LYS A 164 -16.72 -6.11 3.63
N PRO A 165 -17.03 -5.23 2.65
CA PRO A 165 -16.15 -4.12 2.29
C PRO A 165 -15.65 -3.34 3.51
N LEU A 166 -14.35 -3.08 3.56
CA LEU A 166 -13.75 -2.29 4.62
C LEU A 166 -13.99 -0.82 4.35
N VAL A 167 -14.43 -0.07 5.35
CA VAL A 167 -14.67 1.37 5.22
C VAL A 167 -13.51 2.13 5.83
N LYS A 168 -12.89 2.99 5.02
CA LYS A 168 -11.81 3.88 5.39
C LYS A 168 -12.25 5.33 5.14
N LYS A 169 -12.56 6.05 6.22
CA LYS A 169 -12.80 7.49 6.18
C LYS A 169 -11.46 8.22 6.21
N PHE A 170 -11.28 9.28 5.42
CA PHE A 170 -10.04 10.05 5.44
C PHE A 170 -9.80 10.72 6.79
N SER A 171 -10.87 11.24 7.40
CA SER A 171 -10.88 11.86 8.74
C SER A 171 -10.63 10.89 9.90
N CYS A 172 -10.68 9.57 9.66
CA CYS A 172 -10.44 8.58 10.70
C CYS A 172 -9.11 7.89 10.48
N ARG A 173 -8.28 7.72 11.52
CA ARG A 173 -7.03 6.92 11.39
C ARG A 173 -7.32 5.46 11.06
N TRP A 174 -8.38 4.90 11.64
CA TRP A 174 -8.68 3.47 11.64
C TRP A 174 -9.64 3.07 10.50
N LEU A 175 -9.73 1.78 10.24
CA LEU A 175 -10.85 1.22 9.47
C LEU A 175 -12.07 1.23 10.39
N THR A 176 -13.19 1.77 9.91
CA THR A 176 -14.36 2.01 10.76
C THR A 176 -15.41 0.92 10.68
N LYS A 177 -15.35 0.06 9.64
CA LYS A 177 -16.34 -0.98 9.36
C LYS A 177 -15.77 -2.02 8.41
N GLY A 178 -16.37 -3.20 8.42
CA GLY A 178 -16.13 -4.26 7.46
C GLY A 178 -15.50 -5.49 8.09
N GLU A 179 -15.38 -6.55 7.33
CA GLU A 179 -14.99 -7.87 7.85
C GLU A 179 -13.99 -8.54 6.93
N VAL A 180 -12.99 -9.18 7.53
CA VAL A 180 -11.97 -9.97 6.84
C VAL A 180 -12.03 -11.39 7.37
N THR A 181 -12.24 -12.35 6.47
CA THR A 181 -12.08 -13.76 6.77
C THR A 181 -10.63 -14.16 6.54
N ILE A 182 -9.99 -14.76 7.55
CA ILE A 182 -8.58 -15.14 7.55
C ILE A 182 -8.48 -16.67 7.63
N GLN A 183 -7.68 -17.24 6.74
CA GLN A 183 -7.31 -18.64 6.76
C GLN A 183 -5.83 -18.77 7.07
N ARG A 184 -5.50 -19.80 7.85
CA ARG A 184 -4.11 -20.21 8.10
C ARG A 184 -3.97 -21.64 7.59
N SER A 185 -3.16 -21.82 6.56
CA SER A 185 -3.10 -23.07 5.80
C SER A 185 -4.53 -23.49 5.34
N ASN A 186 -4.90 -24.77 5.47
CA ASN A 186 -6.19 -25.31 5.00
C ASN A 186 -7.32 -25.25 6.06
N ARG A 187 -7.20 -24.38 7.08
CA ARG A 187 -8.23 -24.21 8.11
C ARG A 187 -8.73 -22.77 8.10
N ASN A 188 -10.05 -22.58 8.09
CA ASN A 188 -10.64 -21.28 8.42
C ASN A 188 -10.34 -21.02 9.88
N VAL A 189 -9.55 -19.97 10.17
CA VAL A 189 -9.05 -19.76 11.55
C VAL A 189 -9.68 -18.54 12.19
N GLY A 190 -10.13 -17.52 11.44
CA GLY A 190 -10.90 -16.48 12.09
C GLY A 190 -11.45 -15.35 11.22
N TYR A 191 -12.22 -14.49 11.88
CA TYR A 191 -12.83 -13.29 11.31
C TYR A 191 -12.30 -12.08 12.06
N LEU A 192 -11.95 -11.03 11.33
CA LEU A 192 -11.61 -9.72 11.89
C LEU A 192 -12.72 -8.75 11.49
N ASP A 193 -13.45 -8.22 12.47
CA ASP A 193 -14.55 -7.26 12.30
C ASP A 193 -14.13 -5.89 12.84
N PHE A 194 -14.19 -4.86 11.99
CA PHE A 194 -13.82 -3.48 12.31
C PHE A 194 -14.97 -2.63 12.87
N GLY A 195 -16.07 -3.27 13.26
CA GLY A 195 -17.22 -2.61 13.88
C GLY A 195 -18.19 -2.01 12.87
N ASN A 196 -18.98 -1.04 13.34
CA ASN A 196 -20.21 -0.61 12.65
C ASN A 196 -20.13 0.80 12.03
N GLY A 197 -18.98 1.46 12.08
CA GLY A 197 -18.77 2.79 11.49
C GLY A 197 -18.19 3.84 12.44
N THR A 198 -18.04 3.51 13.72
CA THR A 198 -17.40 4.35 14.74
C THR A 198 -15.91 4.51 14.41
N CYS A 199 -15.39 5.73 14.58
CA CYS A 199 -13.96 5.96 14.48
C CYS A 199 -13.29 5.71 15.84
N ASP A 200 -12.91 4.47 16.08
CA ASP A 200 -12.14 4.05 17.24
C ASP A 200 -11.01 3.11 16.82
N ASN A 201 -10.11 2.78 17.75
CA ASN A 201 -9.01 1.87 17.54
C ASN A 201 -9.38 0.42 17.89
N LYS A 202 -10.65 0.03 17.80
CA LYS A 202 -11.12 -1.29 18.21
C LYS A 202 -11.49 -2.13 17.00
N ALA A 203 -11.31 -3.43 17.15
CA ALA A 203 -11.84 -4.44 16.25
C ALA A 203 -12.09 -5.72 17.07
N THR A 204 -12.86 -6.66 16.53
CA THR A 204 -13.00 -7.98 17.15
C THR A 204 -12.38 -9.06 16.28
N VAL A 205 -11.71 -10.01 16.93
CA VAL A 205 -11.16 -11.20 16.29
C VAL A 205 -11.91 -12.41 16.83
N THR A 206 -12.54 -13.15 15.92
CA THR A 206 -13.24 -14.39 16.24
C THR A 206 -12.42 -15.58 15.74
N VAL A 207 -11.99 -16.47 16.63
CA VAL A 207 -11.26 -17.70 16.31
C VAL A 207 -11.97 -18.86 16.99
N ASN A 208 -12.37 -19.89 16.24
CA ASN A 208 -13.09 -21.05 16.78
C ASN A 208 -14.29 -20.67 17.67
N ASN A 209 -15.11 -19.71 17.22
CA ASN A 209 -16.26 -19.15 17.95
C ASN A 209 -15.93 -18.39 19.25
N VAL A 210 -14.66 -18.14 19.55
CA VAL A 210 -14.23 -17.27 20.64
C VAL A 210 -13.91 -15.89 20.07
N THR A 211 -14.62 -14.87 20.54
CA THR A 211 -14.44 -13.48 20.13
C THR A 211 -13.67 -12.70 21.18
N VAL A 212 -12.65 -11.98 20.74
CA VAL A 212 -11.83 -11.10 21.58
C VAL A 212 -11.76 -9.72 20.94
N GLU A 213 -11.98 -8.66 21.73
CA GLU A 213 -11.71 -7.28 21.30
C GLU A 213 -10.20 -7.05 21.26
N ILE A 214 -9.71 -6.45 20.17
CA ILE A 214 -8.32 -6.07 19.99
C ILE A 214 -8.20 -4.55 19.80
N THR A 215 -7.05 -4.03 20.18
CA THR A 215 -6.67 -2.64 19.92
C THR A 215 -5.77 -2.56 18.69
N LEU A 216 -6.13 -1.70 17.75
CA LEU A 216 -5.36 -1.37 16.56
C LEU A 216 -4.22 -0.39 16.93
N ASN A 217 -3.03 -0.61 16.37
CA ASN A 217 -1.81 0.20 16.60
C ASN A 217 -1.26 0.77 15.28
#